data_AF-A0A452Y496-F1
#
_entry.id   AF-A0A452Y496-F1
#
_cell.length_a   1.000
_cell.length_b   1.000
_cell.length_c   1.000
_cell.angle_alpha   90.00
_cell.angle_beta   90.00
_cell.angle_gamma   90.00
#
_symmetry.space_group_name_H-M   'P 1'
#
loop_
_entity.id
_entity.type
_entity.pdbx_description
1 polymer ?
#
loop_
_entity_poly.entity_id
_entity_poly.type
_entity_poly.pdbx_seq_one_letter_code
_entity_poly.pdbx_strand_id
1 'polypeptide(L)'
;MSRRLMKGLEDLSVFYDQTVRNASGGIVQFVYGDDGMDPVKMEGKGGRPLNLDQLFMKVMATCPQRGHDTLSPELILQMLNDKLSGQDASSGGCSDKFKEMLRKFFEDRIKMLRSTWRALQLDEDRVGKRDSSIEERVAADISGISAKQLQVFLDTCLSRYHSKIIEAGASIGAIGAQSIGEPGTQMTLKTFHFAGVASMNVTLGVPRIKEIINAVKKISTPIITTELLSEQDELFAAKVKCSIEKVVLGEVAAAIKIVLRSNQPHLVVELDMQRTERYMGISSDTVQLSILNDPKIKLKSEV
;
A
#
# COMPACT_ATOMS: atom_id res chain seq x y z
N MET A 1 -15.07 -7.49 -19.15
CA MET A 1 -13.86 -6.82 -18.62
C MET A 1 -12.63 -7.66 -18.92
N SER A 2 -12.53 -8.88 -18.37
CA SER A 2 -11.42 -9.84 -18.60
C SER A 2 -10.97 -9.94 -20.07
N ARG A 3 -11.87 -10.21 -21.03
CA ARG A 3 -11.52 -10.26 -22.48
C ARG A 3 -10.80 -9.01 -23.01
N ARG A 4 -11.17 -7.82 -22.53
CA ARG A 4 -10.57 -6.56 -22.98
C ARG A 4 -9.17 -6.37 -22.38
N LEU A 5 -8.98 -6.76 -21.12
CA LEU A 5 -7.66 -6.79 -20.48
C LEU A 5 -6.73 -7.77 -21.19
N MET A 6 -7.22 -8.98 -21.48
CA MET A 6 -6.45 -9.99 -22.20
C MET A 6 -5.98 -9.46 -23.56
N LYS A 7 -6.89 -8.87 -24.35
CA LYS A 7 -6.55 -8.29 -25.66
C LYS A 7 -5.57 -7.12 -25.59
N GLY A 8 -5.49 -6.41 -24.47
CA GLY A 8 -4.55 -5.29 -24.29
C GLY A 8 -3.18 -5.72 -23.75
N LEU A 9 -3.08 -6.90 -23.13
CA LEU A 9 -1.89 -7.35 -22.42
C LEU A 9 -1.32 -8.67 -22.98
N GLU A 10 -1.96 -9.31 -23.96
CA GLU A 10 -1.54 -10.61 -24.51
C GLU A 10 -0.12 -10.60 -25.09
N ASP A 11 0.32 -9.46 -25.60
CA ASP A 11 1.63 -9.31 -26.27
C ASP A 11 2.79 -9.01 -25.30
N LEU A 12 2.53 -8.86 -24.00
CA LEU A 12 3.55 -8.51 -23.02
C LEU A 12 4.26 -9.75 -22.49
N SER A 13 5.59 -9.77 -22.65
CA SER A 13 6.46 -10.85 -22.19
C SER A 13 7.77 -10.30 -21.60
N VAL A 14 8.40 -11.12 -20.76
CA VAL A 14 9.73 -10.84 -20.19
C VAL A 14 10.80 -11.28 -21.18
N PHE A 15 11.79 -10.43 -21.43
CA PHE A 15 12.93 -10.72 -22.31
C PHE A 15 14.14 -11.20 -21.50
N TYR A 16 15.13 -11.77 -22.18
CA TYR A 16 16.35 -12.31 -21.55
C TYR A 16 17.19 -11.26 -20.80
N ASP A 17 17.03 -9.99 -21.14
CA ASP A 17 17.63 -8.85 -20.45
C ASP A 17 16.82 -8.40 -19.22
N GLN A 18 15.84 -9.20 -18.78
CA GLN A 18 14.91 -8.93 -17.67
C GLN A 18 13.95 -7.76 -17.89
N THR A 19 13.91 -7.19 -19.10
CA THR A 19 12.94 -6.14 -19.46
C THR A 19 11.60 -6.73 -19.88
N VAL A 20 10.52 -6.02 -19.59
CA VAL A 20 9.18 -6.36 -20.08
C VAL A 20 8.90 -5.54 -21.34
N ARG A 21 8.64 -6.21 -22.45
CA ARG A 21 8.40 -5.54 -23.74
C ARG A 21 7.09 -5.99 -24.38
N ASN A 22 6.56 -5.14 -25.26
CA ASN A 22 5.47 -5.49 -26.16
C ASN A 22 5.99 -6.14 -27.45
N ALA A 23 5.07 -6.62 -28.29
CA ALA A 23 5.41 -7.22 -29.59
C ALA A 23 6.17 -6.28 -30.54
N SER A 24 6.00 -4.96 -30.41
CA SER A 24 6.72 -3.96 -31.21
C SER A 24 8.13 -3.65 -30.69
N GLY A 25 8.58 -4.31 -29.61
CA GLY A 25 9.89 -4.07 -28.98
C GLY A 25 9.94 -2.86 -28.05
N GLY A 26 8.82 -2.19 -27.83
CA GLY A 26 8.70 -1.11 -26.85
C GLY A 26 8.77 -1.64 -25.42
N ILE A 27 9.64 -1.05 -24.60
CA ILE A 27 9.82 -1.40 -23.19
C ILE A 27 8.68 -0.80 -22.37
N VAL A 28 8.00 -1.64 -21.60
CA VAL A 28 6.94 -1.22 -20.66
C VAL A 28 7.49 -1.13 -19.23
N GLN A 29 8.35 -2.06 -18.83
CA GLN A 29 9.06 -2.04 -17.55
C GLN A 29 10.51 -2.49 -17.75
N PHE A 30 11.45 -1.85 -17.03
CA PHE A 30 12.86 -2.27 -17.06
C PHE A 30 13.10 -3.56 -16.28
N VAL A 31 12.37 -3.76 -15.19
CA VAL A 31 12.36 -4.97 -14.38
C VAL A 31 10.91 -5.25 -14.03
N TYR A 32 10.46 -6.49 -14.22
CA TYR A 32 9.10 -6.89 -13.89
C TYR A 32 8.81 -6.64 -12.40
N GLY A 33 7.77 -5.87 -12.09
CA GLY A 33 7.37 -5.64 -10.69
C GLY A 33 8.38 -4.89 -9.81
N ASP A 34 9.39 -4.23 -10.39
CA ASP A 34 10.53 -3.58 -9.71
C ASP A 34 11.48 -4.56 -8.98
N ASP A 35 11.13 -5.83 -8.84
CA ASP A 35 11.92 -6.86 -8.15
C ASP A 35 12.33 -8.05 -9.02
N GLY A 36 11.70 -8.20 -10.20
CA GLY A 36 11.97 -9.29 -11.15
C GLY A 36 11.45 -10.64 -10.67
N MET A 37 10.53 -10.66 -9.71
CA MET A 37 10.11 -11.86 -9.01
C MET A 37 8.83 -12.47 -9.59
N ASP A 38 8.73 -13.80 -9.59
CA ASP A 38 7.57 -14.53 -10.07
C ASP A 38 6.48 -14.63 -8.98
N PRO A 39 5.30 -14.02 -9.16
CA PRO A 39 4.23 -14.03 -8.17
C PRO A 39 3.75 -15.44 -7.80
N VAL A 40 3.89 -16.42 -8.69
CA VAL A 40 3.48 -17.81 -8.43
C VAL A 40 4.41 -18.50 -7.44
N LYS A 41 5.70 -18.12 -7.42
CA LYS A 41 6.74 -18.74 -6.59
C LYS A 41 6.93 -18.03 -5.24
N MET A 42 6.12 -17.02 -4.93
CA MET A 42 6.18 -16.26 -3.66
C MET A 42 5.69 -17.12 -2.48
N GLU A 43 6.48 -17.20 -1.41
CA GLU A 43 6.14 -18.00 -0.21
C GLU A 43 5.56 -17.15 0.94
N GLY A 44 5.93 -15.87 1.01
CA GLY A 44 5.61 -15.02 2.14
C GLY A 44 4.29 -14.25 1.96
N LYS A 45 3.67 -13.89 3.08
CA LYS A 45 2.48 -13.02 3.09
C LYS A 45 2.81 -11.66 2.47
N GLY A 46 1.89 -11.13 1.67
CA GLY A 46 2.03 -9.81 1.04
C GLY A 46 3.03 -9.77 -0.11
N GLY A 47 3.29 -10.90 -0.79
CA GLY A 47 4.18 -10.95 -1.95
C GLY A 47 5.66 -10.99 -1.59
N ARG A 48 6.02 -11.39 -0.36
CA ARG A 48 7.44 -11.57 0.00
C ARG A 48 7.99 -12.85 -0.65
N PRO A 49 9.23 -12.83 -1.16
CA PRO A 49 9.80 -13.98 -1.84
C PRO A 49 9.95 -15.18 -0.90
N LEU A 50 10.50 -15.00 0.30
CA LEU A 50 10.78 -16.08 1.24
C LEU A 50 9.99 -15.94 2.54
N ASN A 51 9.60 -17.08 3.10
CA ASN A 51 9.16 -17.18 4.49
C ASN A 51 10.36 -17.59 5.38
N LEU A 52 11.09 -16.60 5.91
CA LEU A 52 12.33 -16.83 6.66
C LEU A 52 12.12 -17.67 7.92
N ASP A 53 11.02 -17.47 8.65
CA ASP A 53 10.72 -18.24 9.86
C ASP A 53 10.55 -19.73 9.58
N GLN A 54 9.78 -20.06 8.53
CA GLN A 54 9.55 -21.46 8.15
C GLN A 54 10.83 -22.11 7.60
N LEU A 55 11.60 -21.37 6.81
CA LEU A 55 12.90 -21.85 6.31
C LEU A 55 13.87 -22.11 7.45
N PHE A 56 13.93 -21.21 8.42
CA PHE A 56 14.79 -21.35 9.58
C PHE A 56 14.42 -22.59 10.41
N MET A 57 13.14 -22.76 10.74
CA MET A 57 12.66 -23.96 11.44
C MET A 57 12.99 -25.24 10.69
N LYS A 58 12.83 -25.25 9.35
CA LYS A 58 13.19 -26.40 8.51
C LYS A 58 14.69 -26.72 8.62
N VAL A 59 15.56 -25.72 8.56
CA VAL A 59 17.02 -25.92 8.64
C VAL A 59 17.42 -26.43 10.02
N MET A 60 16.84 -25.87 11.09
CA MET A 60 17.08 -26.33 12.47
C MET A 60 16.67 -27.80 12.65
N ALA A 61 15.55 -28.22 12.05
CA ALA A 61 15.10 -29.61 12.09
C ALA A 61 15.95 -30.56 11.21
N THR A 62 16.41 -30.09 10.04
CA THR A 62 17.16 -30.92 9.07
C THR A 62 18.61 -31.13 9.52
N CYS A 63 19.20 -30.12 10.16
CA CYS A 63 20.57 -30.15 10.68
C CYS A 63 20.54 -29.97 12.20
N PRO A 64 20.22 -31.01 12.99
CA PRO A 64 20.25 -30.89 14.45
C PRO A 64 21.68 -30.63 14.93
N GLN A 65 21.82 -29.82 15.99
CA GLN A 65 23.13 -29.55 16.58
C GLN A 65 23.73 -30.85 17.15
N ARG A 66 24.88 -31.24 16.61
CA ARG A 66 25.70 -32.31 17.18
C ARG A 66 26.87 -31.65 17.91
N GLY A 67 26.68 -31.31 19.19
CA GLY A 67 27.68 -30.65 20.03
C GLY A 67 27.23 -29.28 20.57
N HIS A 68 28.09 -28.65 21.38
CA HIS A 68 27.80 -27.40 22.10
C HIS A 68 28.38 -26.14 21.43
N ASP A 69 28.71 -26.20 20.14
CA ASP A 69 29.30 -25.06 19.42
C ASP A 69 28.20 -24.09 18.97
N THR A 70 27.79 -23.21 19.88
CA THR A 70 26.92 -22.07 19.58
C THR A 70 27.76 -20.87 19.13
N LEU A 71 27.31 -20.19 18.08
CA LEU A 71 27.97 -18.99 17.59
C LEU A 71 27.66 -17.78 18.48
N SER A 72 28.66 -16.91 18.65
CA SER A 72 28.42 -15.59 19.25
C SER A 72 27.59 -14.71 18.29
N PRO A 73 26.76 -13.80 18.82
CA PRO A 73 25.95 -12.89 18.02
C PRO A 73 26.76 -12.05 17.01
N GLU A 74 27.99 -11.69 17.37
CA GLU A 74 28.89 -10.92 16.51
C GLU A 74 29.39 -11.76 15.33
N LEU A 75 29.73 -13.02 15.58
CA LEU A 75 30.22 -13.93 14.54
C LEU A 75 29.10 -14.27 13.55
N ILE A 76 27.83 -14.31 13.98
CA ILE A 76 26.67 -14.45 13.09
C ILE A 76 26.59 -13.29 12.09
N LEU A 77 26.76 -12.05 12.57
CA LEU A 77 26.72 -10.86 11.72
C LEU A 77 27.93 -10.80 10.77
N GLN A 78 29.11 -11.21 11.22
CA GLN A 78 30.30 -11.33 10.36
C GLN A 78 30.07 -12.34 9.24
N MET A 79 29.65 -13.57 9.56
CA MET A 79 29.35 -14.60 8.57
C MET A 79 28.25 -14.18 7.57
N LEU A 80 27.26 -13.42 8.03
CA LEU A 80 26.22 -12.85 7.16
C LEU A 80 26.84 -11.83 6.19
N ASN A 81 27.64 -10.89 6.68
CA ASN A 81 28.27 -9.87 5.84
C ASN A 81 29.26 -10.49 4.83
N ASP A 82 30.03 -11.49 5.24
CA ASP A 82 30.98 -12.19 4.37
C ASP A 82 30.25 -12.92 3.22
N LYS A 83 29.13 -13.58 3.53
CA LYS A 83 28.31 -14.27 2.52
C LYS A 83 27.59 -13.29 1.58
N LEU A 84 27.13 -12.14 2.09
CA LEU A 84 26.46 -11.13 1.27
C LEU A 84 27.44 -10.38 0.36
N SER A 85 28.65 -10.09 0.81
CA SER A 85 29.69 -9.41 0.02
C SER A 85 30.28 -10.30 -1.08
N GLY A 86 30.45 -11.59 -0.82
CA GLY A 86 30.95 -12.54 -1.82
C GLY A 86 30.04 -12.75 -3.04
N GLN A 87 28.75 -12.41 -2.92
CA GLN A 87 27.73 -12.61 -3.95
C GLN A 87 27.57 -11.42 -4.91
N ASP A 88 28.05 -10.22 -4.55
CA ASP A 88 27.95 -9.03 -5.40
C ASP A 88 28.79 -9.14 -6.69
N ALA A 89 29.74 -10.09 -6.76
CA ALA A 89 30.66 -10.26 -7.89
C ALA A 89 30.16 -11.23 -8.98
N SER A 90 29.16 -12.08 -8.73
CA SER A 90 28.73 -13.13 -9.66
C SER A 90 27.24 -13.03 -10.00
N SER A 91 26.95 -12.37 -11.12
CA SER A 91 25.74 -12.50 -11.95
C SER A 91 24.39 -12.60 -11.20
N GLY A 92 23.82 -11.44 -10.86
CA GLY A 92 22.45 -11.31 -10.34
C GLY A 92 22.43 -10.93 -8.87
N GLY A 93 22.94 -9.74 -8.54
CA GLY A 93 23.01 -9.26 -7.16
C GLY A 93 21.66 -9.35 -6.44
N CYS A 94 21.68 -9.81 -5.19
CA CYS A 94 20.51 -9.77 -4.33
C CYS A 94 20.03 -8.32 -4.16
N SER A 95 18.71 -8.09 -4.30
CA SER A 95 18.12 -6.77 -4.05
C SER A 95 18.51 -6.24 -2.67
N ASP A 96 18.80 -4.95 -2.55
CA ASP A 96 19.10 -4.31 -1.27
C ASP A 96 17.96 -4.52 -0.25
N LYS A 97 16.72 -4.54 -0.73
CA LYS A 97 15.53 -4.87 0.06
C LYS A 97 15.62 -6.27 0.68
N PHE A 98 16.19 -7.23 -0.04
CA PHE A 98 16.40 -8.60 0.45
C PHE A 98 17.51 -8.66 1.50
N LYS A 99 18.62 -7.95 1.28
CA LYS A 99 19.72 -7.84 2.25
C LYS A 99 19.24 -7.23 3.56
N GLU A 100 18.46 -6.15 3.49
CA GLU A 100 17.83 -5.54 4.68
C GLU A 100 16.86 -6.48 5.39
N MET A 101 16.06 -7.23 4.65
CA MET A 101 15.13 -8.21 5.23
C MET A 101 15.88 -9.30 6.02
N LEU A 102 16.98 -9.83 5.48
CA LEU A 102 17.83 -10.79 6.19
C LEU A 102 18.48 -10.16 7.42
N ARG A 103 19.00 -8.93 7.31
CA ARG A 103 19.59 -8.20 8.46
C ARG A 103 18.58 -8.03 9.59
N LYS A 104 17.37 -7.53 9.29
CA LYS A 104 16.29 -7.36 10.27
C LYS A 104 15.92 -8.69 10.94
N PHE A 105 15.82 -9.77 10.15
CA PHE A 105 15.53 -11.10 10.69
C PHE A 105 16.59 -11.56 11.70
N PHE A 106 17.87 -11.42 11.36
CA PHE A 106 18.95 -11.80 12.28
C PHE A 106 19.06 -10.86 13.47
N GLU A 107 18.82 -9.56 13.32
CA GLU A 107 18.77 -8.61 14.44
C GLU A 107 17.67 -8.99 15.45
N ASP A 108 16.48 -9.33 14.99
CA ASP A 108 15.40 -9.75 15.87
C ASP A 108 15.70 -11.08 16.58
N ARG A 109 16.38 -12.01 15.89
CA ARG A 109 16.86 -13.26 16.51
C ARG A 109 17.99 -13.01 17.52
N ILE A 110 18.91 -12.11 17.24
CA ILE A 110 19.96 -11.71 18.19
C ILE A 110 19.35 -11.05 19.43
N LYS A 111 18.33 -10.20 19.26
CA LYS A 111 17.57 -9.64 20.41
C LYS A 111 16.94 -10.75 21.26
N MET A 112 16.34 -11.75 20.62
CA MET A 112 15.76 -12.91 21.31
C MET A 112 16.84 -13.70 22.07
N LEU A 113 17.98 -13.96 21.43
CA LEU A 113 19.12 -14.66 22.01
C LEU A 113 19.70 -13.91 23.23
N ARG A 114 19.84 -12.57 23.12
CA ARG A 114 20.24 -11.71 24.25
C ARG A 114 19.21 -11.71 25.36
N SER A 115 17.90 -11.74 25.04
CA SER A 115 16.84 -11.78 26.06
C SER A 115 16.85 -13.10 26.84
N THR A 116 17.12 -14.23 26.17
CA THR A 116 17.27 -15.53 26.83
C THR A 116 18.53 -15.59 27.68
N TRP A 117 19.64 -15.00 27.23
CA TRP A 117 20.86 -14.90 28.03
C TRP A 117 20.69 -14.06 29.28
N ARG A 118 20.01 -12.91 29.17
CA ARG A 118 19.67 -12.08 30.35
C ARG A 118 18.75 -12.80 31.32
N ALA A 119 17.76 -13.55 30.81
CA ALA A 119 16.86 -14.34 31.65
C ALA A 119 17.59 -15.48 32.40
N LEU A 120 18.64 -16.03 31.79
CA LEU A 120 19.46 -17.09 32.35
C LEU A 120 20.73 -16.58 33.07
N GLN A 121 20.89 -15.25 33.23
CA GLN A 121 22.06 -14.62 33.89
C GLN A 121 23.42 -15.07 33.32
N LEU A 122 23.48 -15.34 32.01
CA LEU A 122 24.74 -15.69 31.33
C LEU A 122 25.47 -14.40 30.90
N ASP A 123 26.73 -14.24 31.31
CA ASP A 123 27.60 -13.13 30.89
C ASP A 123 27.93 -13.25 29.39
N GLU A 124 27.80 -12.15 28.63
CA GLU A 124 28.05 -12.11 27.18
C GLU A 124 29.50 -12.52 26.81
N ASP A 125 30.45 -12.41 27.74
CA ASP A 125 31.90 -12.61 27.54
C ASP A 125 32.43 -14.02 27.87
N ARG A 126 31.59 -14.99 28.25
CA ARG A 126 32.03 -16.35 28.66
C ARG A 126 31.76 -17.47 27.65
N VAL A 127 31.41 -17.15 26.41
CA VAL A 127 31.23 -18.17 25.36
C VAL A 127 32.60 -18.76 24.99
N GLY A 128 32.97 -19.90 25.59
CA GLY A 128 34.18 -20.66 25.24
C GLY A 128 34.94 -21.34 26.38
N LYS A 129 34.52 -21.23 27.66
CA LYS A 129 35.14 -22.02 28.73
C LYS A 129 34.38 -23.33 28.95
N ARG A 130 35.12 -24.43 29.02
CA ARG A 130 34.68 -25.85 29.05
C ARG A 130 33.81 -26.26 30.26
N ASP A 131 33.37 -25.34 31.10
CA ASP A 131 32.55 -25.65 32.27
C ASP A 131 31.08 -25.44 31.91
N SER A 132 30.52 -26.41 31.19
CA SER A 132 29.12 -26.40 30.75
C SER A 132 28.17 -26.38 31.95
N SER A 133 27.68 -25.21 32.32
CA SER A 133 26.51 -25.09 33.19
C SER A 133 25.29 -25.65 32.44
N ILE A 134 24.34 -26.25 33.17
CA ILE A 134 23.08 -26.74 32.59
C ILE A 134 22.34 -25.59 31.88
N GLU A 135 22.50 -24.37 32.39
CA GLU A 135 21.93 -23.14 31.85
C GLU A 135 22.46 -22.79 30.45
N GLU A 136 23.75 -22.96 30.19
CA GLU A 136 24.33 -22.76 28.84
C GLU A 136 23.82 -23.80 27.84
N ARG A 137 23.63 -25.06 28.29
CA ARG A 137 23.04 -26.11 27.45
C ARG A 137 21.58 -25.81 27.11
N VAL A 138 20.81 -25.40 28.11
CA VAL A 138 19.40 -25.01 27.92
C VAL A 138 19.30 -23.77 27.01
N ALA A 139 20.20 -22.79 27.15
CA ALA A 139 20.26 -21.63 26.26
C ALA A 139 20.58 -22.03 24.81
N ALA A 140 21.52 -22.96 24.62
CA ALA A 140 21.90 -23.50 23.32
C ALA A 140 20.74 -24.29 22.67
N ASP A 141 20.04 -25.10 23.43
CA ASP A 141 18.90 -25.89 22.92
C ASP A 141 17.69 -25.00 22.56
N ILE A 142 17.48 -23.89 23.28
CA ILE A 142 16.35 -22.97 23.03
C ILE A 142 16.63 -22.04 21.85
N SER A 143 17.85 -21.49 21.76
CA SER A 143 18.14 -20.35 20.87
C SER A 143 19.50 -20.40 20.18
N GLY A 144 20.30 -21.43 20.45
CA GLY A 144 21.63 -21.57 19.87
C GLY A 144 21.58 -21.81 18.37
N ILE A 145 22.50 -21.18 17.64
CA ILE A 145 22.68 -21.38 16.19
C ILE A 145 24.09 -21.89 15.96
N SER A 146 24.23 -23.01 15.26
CA SER A 146 25.52 -23.56 14.85
C SER A 146 25.96 -22.94 13.53
N ALA A 147 27.28 -22.80 13.33
CA ALA A 147 27.88 -22.31 12.08
C ALA A 147 27.38 -23.06 10.84
N LYS A 148 27.25 -24.39 10.95
CA LYS A 148 26.77 -25.21 9.85
C LYS A 148 25.30 -24.95 9.54
N GLN A 149 24.46 -24.75 10.56
CA GLN A 149 23.04 -24.43 10.38
C GLN A 149 22.89 -23.07 9.70
N LEU A 150 23.65 -22.06 10.15
CA LEU A 150 23.64 -20.73 9.55
C LEU A 150 24.07 -20.76 8.09
N GLN A 151 25.16 -21.49 7.77
CA GLN A 151 25.62 -21.63 6.39
C GLN A 151 24.57 -22.31 5.49
N VAL A 152 24.00 -23.44 5.94
CA VAL A 152 22.95 -24.15 5.19
C VAL A 152 21.71 -23.27 5.01
N PHE A 153 21.35 -22.48 6.02
CA PHE A 153 20.24 -21.53 5.94
C PHE A 153 20.50 -20.45 4.88
N LEU A 154 21.65 -19.78 4.93
CA LEU A 154 22.00 -18.74 3.97
C LEU A 154 22.07 -19.28 2.54
N ASP A 155 22.72 -20.42 2.34
CA ASP A 155 22.83 -21.06 1.02
C ASP A 155 21.44 -21.48 0.49
N THR A 156 20.55 -21.97 1.37
CA THR A 156 19.15 -22.29 1.02
C THR A 156 18.34 -21.04 0.67
N CYS A 157 18.49 -19.97 1.44
CA CYS A 157 17.81 -18.69 1.19
C CYS A 157 18.21 -18.10 -0.16
N LEU A 158 19.51 -18.08 -0.47
CA LEU A 158 20.02 -17.59 -1.75
C LEU A 158 19.53 -18.45 -2.92
N SER A 159 19.69 -19.78 -2.82
CA SER A 159 19.23 -20.70 -3.86
C SER A 159 17.73 -20.54 -4.16
N ARG A 160 16.90 -20.44 -3.11
CA ARG A 160 15.47 -20.21 -3.29
C ARG A 160 15.14 -18.83 -3.82
N TYR A 161 15.88 -17.80 -3.43
CA TYR A 161 15.69 -16.45 -3.95
C TYR A 161 15.94 -16.39 -5.45
N HIS A 162 17.05 -16.95 -5.95
CA HIS A 162 17.33 -16.98 -7.39
C HIS A 162 16.31 -17.82 -8.18
N SER A 163 15.82 -18.92 -7.60
CA SER A 163 14.78 -19.75 -8.25
C SER A 163 13.43 -19.02 -8.46
N LYS A 164 13.22 -17.92 -7.73
CA LYS A 164 11.99 -17.10 -7.76
C LYS A 164 12.03 -15.96 -8.75
N ILE A 165 13.18 -15.71 -9.37
CA ILE A 165 13.28 -14.75 -10.45
C ILE A 165 12.39 -15.24 -11.61
N ILE A 166 11.69 -14.31 -12.23
CA ILE A 166 10.79 -14.63 -13.33
C ILE A 166 11.58 -15.11 -14.55
N GLU A 167 11.05 -16.13 -15.21
CA GLU A 167 11.71 -16.75 -16.35
C GLU A 167 11.53 -15.88 -17.60
N ALA A 168 12.59 -15.73 -18.38
CA ALA A 168 12.53 -15.06 -19.67
C ALA A 168 11.59 -15.84 -20.61
N GLY A 169 10.78 -15.12 -21.38
CA GLY A 169 9.72 -15.66 -22.22
C GLY A 169 8.36 -15.82 -21.51
N ALA A 170 8.28 -15.58 -20.20
CA ALA A 170 7.01 -15.66 -19.49
C ALA A 170 6.00 -14.63 -20.01
N SER A 171 4.77 -15.09 -20.30
CA SER A 171 3.65 -14.26 -20.77
C SER A 171 2.96 -13.53 -19.61
N ILE A 172 3.68 -12.59 -18.99
CA ILE A 172 3.22 -11.90 -17.77
C ILE A 172 1.96 -11.08 -17.98
N GLY A 173 1.72 -10.58 -19.19
CA GLY A 173 0.56 -9.74 -19.45
C GLY A 173 -0.74 -10.54 -19.48
N ALA A 174 -0.70 -11.74 -20.06
CA ALA A 174 -1.82 -12.70 -20.02
C ALA A 174 -2.13 -13.14 -18.58
N ILE A 175 -1.10 -13.47 -17.80
CA ILE A 175 -1.23 -13.86 -16.38
C ILE A 175 -1.86 -12.69 -15.61
N GLY A 176 -1.31 -11.48 -15.72
CA GLY A 176 -1.83 -10.30 -15.04
C GLY A 176 -3.26 -9.94 -15.44
N ALA A 177 -3.61 -10.05 -16.72
CA ALA A 177 -4.97 -9.81 -17.21
C ALA A 177 -5.99 -10.75 -16.56
N GLN A 178 -5.64 -12.04 -16.43
CA GLN A 178 -6.51 -13.04 -15.82
C GLN A 178 -6.58 -12.87 -14.30
N SER A 179 -5.45 -12.58 -13.63
CA SER A 179 -5.39 -12.34 -12.19
C SER A 179 -6.22 -11.14 -11.72
N ILE A 180 -6.42 -10.13 -12.58
CA ILE A 180 -7.35 -9.02 -12.29
C ILE A 180 -8.79 -9.39 -12.68
N GLY A 181 -8.94 -10.07 -13.82
CA GLY A 181 -10.25 -10.34 -14.43
C GLY A 181 -11.10 -11.37 -13.69
N GLU A 182 -10.50 -12.44 -13.17
CA GLU A 182 -11.22 -13.55 -12.51
C GLU A 182 -11.75 -13.16 -11.11
N PRO A 183 -10.97 -12.55 -10.20
CA PRO A 183 -11.52 -12.09 -8.92
C PRO A 183 -12.58 -10.99 -9.08
N GLY A 184 -12.50 -10.22 -10.17
CA GLY A 184 -13.51 -9.24 -10.52
C GLY A 184 -14.92 -9.83 -10.57
N THR A 185 -15.10 -11.07 -11.04
CA THR A 185 -16.44 -11.68 -11.07
C THR A 185 -16.99 -11.93 -9.67
N GLN A 186 -16.12 -12.20 -8.69
CA GLN A 186 -16.50 -12.44 -7.29
C GLN A 186 -16.93 -11.14 -6.57
N MET A 187 -16.43 -9.98 -7.02
CA MET A 187 -16.74 -8.67 -6.42
C MET A 187 -18.13 -8.13 -6.78
N THR A 188 -18.90 -8.82 -7.62
CA THR A 188 -20.18 -8.34 -8.16
C THR A 188 -21.28 -8.21 -7.09
N LEU A 189 -21.23 -8.99 -6.02
CA LEU A 189 -22.35 -9.10 -5.05
C LEU A 189 -22.18 -8.29 -3.74
N LYS A 190 -21.05 -7.59 -3.53
CA LYS A 190 -20.78 -6.79 -2.31
C LYS A 190 -20.56 -5.31 -2.64
N THR A 191 -21.57 -4.63 -3.16
CA THR A 191 -21.44 -3.22 -3.62
C THR A 191 -22.08 -2.17 -2.70
N PHE A 192 -22.51 -2.54 -1.49
CA PHE A 192 -22.92 -1.58 -0.47
C PHE A 192 -21.94 -1.61 0.70
N HIS A 193 -20.81 -0.92 0.54
CA HIS A 193 -19.94 -0.62 1.67
C HIS A 193 -19.87 0.90 1.83
N PHE A 194 -20.36 1.35 2.97
CA PHE A 194 -20.16 2.71 3.46
C PHE A 194 -18.68 2.86 3.81
N ALA A 195 -18.03 3.90 3.28
CA ALA A 195 -16.64 4.21 3.60
C ALA A 195 -16.53 4.82 5.01
N GLY A 196 -16.85 4.04 6.04
CA GLY A 196 -16.81 4.45 7.45
C GLY A 196 -17.81 5.54 7.85
N VAL A 197 -18.53 6.14 6.89
CA VAL A 197 -19.52 7.20 7.10
C VAL A 197 -20.83 6.75 6.44
N ALA A 198 -21.91 6.70 7.23
CA ALA A 198 -23.20 6.13 6.85
C ALA A 198 -23.93 6.81 5.66
N SER A 199 -23.40 7.92 5.13
CA SER A 199 -24.07 8.75 4.13
C SER A 199 -23.49 8.64 2.72
N MET A 200 -22.28 8.09 2.53
CA MET A 200 -21.58 8.11 1.24
C MET A 200 -21.59 6.74 0.56
N ASN A 201 -22.42 6.60 -0.47
CA ASN A 201 -22.39 5.45 -1.38
C ASN A 201 -21.22 5.63 -2.36
N VAL A 202 -20.14 4.89 -2.14
CA VAL A 202 -18.98 4.86 -3.06
C VAL A 202 -19.19 3.75 -4.08
N THR A 203 -18.94 4.02 -5.37
CA THR A 203 -18.87 2.93 -6.36
C THR A 203 -17.73 2.00 -6.00
N LEU A 204 -18.04 0.75 -5.65
CA LEU A 204 -17.07 -0.31 -5.32
C LEU A 204 -17.24 -1.52 -6.23
N GLY A 205 -16.23 -2.37 -6.25
CA GLY A 205 -16.25 -3.62 -7.03
C GLY A 205 -16.09 -3.41 -8.53
N VAL A 206 -16.81 -4.22 -9.31
CA VAL A 206 -16.69 -4.27 -10.78
C VAL A 206 -16.98 -2.93 -11.46
N PRO A 207 -18.00 -2.14 -11.08
CA PRO A 207 -18.24 -0.83 -11.66
C PRO A 207 -17.03 0.10 -11.53
N ARG A 208 -16.38 0.11 -10.36
CA ARG A 208 -15.21 0.96 -10.12
C ARG A 208 -14.00 0.52 -10.94
N ILE A 209 -13.72 -0.79 -10.98
CA ILE A 209 -12.65 -1.33 -11.82
C ILE A 209 -12.91 -1.02 -13.30
N LYS A 210 -14.17 -1.05 -13.74
CA LYS A 210 -14.57 -0.69 -15.11
C LYS A 210 -14.31 0.79 -15.40
N GLU A 211 -14.58 1.70 -14.47
CA GLU A 211 -14.27 3.12 -14.64
C GLU A 211 -12.77 3.36 -14.82
N ILE A 212 -11.95 2.72 -13.98
CA ILE A 212 -10.48 2.87 -13.98
C ILE A 212 -9.89 2.34 -15.28
N ILE A 213 -10.21 1.10 -15.67
CA ILE A 213 -9.66 0.48 -16.89
C ILE A 213 -10.05 1.23 -18.16
N ASN A 214 -11.26 1.83 -18.18
CA ASN A 214 -11.72 2.59 -19.35
C ASN A 214 -11.25 4.04 -19.36
N ALA A 215 -10.56 4.51 -18.32
CA ALA A 215 -10.16 5.92 -18.15
C ALA A 215 -11.33 6.88 -18.46
N VAL A 216 -12.50 6.64 -17.86
CA VAL A 216 -13.71 7.42 -18.13
C VAL A 216 -13.55 8.85 -17.64
N LYS A 217 -13.83 9.84 -18.50
CA LYS A 217 -13.70 11.27 -18.16
C LYS A 217 -14.66 11.75 -17.06
N LYS A 218 -15.87 11.19 -17.01
CA LYS A 218 -16.90 11.50 -16.01
C LYS A 218 -17.23 10.24 -15.21
N ILE A 219 -16.77 10.20 -13.96
CA ILE A 219 -17.05 9.09 -13.04
C ILE A 219 -18.35 9.33 -12.28
N SER A 220 -19.01 8.26 -11.82
CA SER A 220 -20.31 8.38 -11.16
C SER A 220 -20.24 9.01 -9.78
N THR A 221 -19.21 8.70 -8.98
CA THR A 221 -19.03 9.22 -7.62
C THR A 221 -17.60 9.74 -7.43
N PRO A 222 -17.28 10.97 -7.90
CA PRO A 222 -15.99 11.60 -7.62
C PRO A 222 -15.93 12.05 -6.16
N ILE A 223 -14.87 11.64 -5.47
CA ILE A 223 -14.62 12.04 -4.08
C ILE A 223 -13.23 12.67 -4.02
N ILE A 224 -13.14 13.80 -3.34
CA ILE A 224 -11.89 14.50 -3.06
C ILE A 224 -11.68 14.43 -1.55
N THR A 225 -10.61 13.78 -1.12
CA THR A 225 -10.19 13.77 0.29
C THR A 225 -9.18 14.90 0.48
N THR A 226 -9.47 15.80 1.41
CA THR A 226 -8.62 16.94 1.73
C THR A 226 -8.23 16.90 3.20
N GLU A 227 -6.95 17.11 3.47
CA GLU A 227 -6.45 17.25 4.84
C GLU A 227 -6.69 18.67 5.33
N LEU A 228 -7.10 18.81 6.59
CA LEU A 228 -7.32 20.12 7.22
C LEU A 228 -6.03 20.60 7.88
N LEU A 229 -5.76 21.90 7.81
CA LEU A 229 -4.57 22.49 8.45
C LEU A 229 -4.61 22.36 9.99
N SER A 230 -5.81 22.41 10.56
CA SER A 230 -6.08 22.23 11.98
C SER A 230 -7.09 21.10 12.13
N GLU A 231 -6.63 19.92 12.51
CA GLU A 231 -7.47 18.72 12.65
C GLU A 231 -8.35 18.74 13.90
N GLN A 232 -7.96 19.51 14.92
CA GLN A 232 -8.60 19.49 16.24
C GLN A 232 -9.72 20.53 16.39
N ASP A 233 -9.79 21.53 15.50
CA ASP A 233 -10.80 22.59 15.58
C ASP A 233 -12.02 22.26 14.71
N GLU A 234 -13.09 21.77 15.35
CA GLU A 234 -14.36 21.47 14.70
C GLU A 234 -15.01 22.72 14.06
N LEU A 235 -14.85 23.90 14.68
CA LEU A 235 -15.42 25.14 14.15
C LEU A 235 -14.68 25.55 12.87
N PHE A 236 -13.35 25.35 12.83
CA PHE A 236 -12.57 25.55 11.62
C PHE A 236 -12.98 24.57 10.52
N ALA A 237 -13.12 23.28 10.85
CA ALA A 237 -13.59 22.26 9.90
C ALA A 237 -14.98 22.60 9.33
N ALA A 238 -15.91 23.05 10.18
CA ALA A 238 -17.24 23.49 9.76
C ALA A 238 -17.18 24.72 8.85
N LYS A 239 -16.34 25.72 9.17
CA LYS A 239 -16.15 26.92 8.33
C LYS A 239 -15.60 26.56 6.95
N VAL A 240 -14.59 25.72 6.89
CA VAL A 240 -14.00 25.26 5.61
C VAL A 240 -15.01 24.45 4.81
N LYS A 241 -15.76 23.55 5.47
CA LYS A 241 -16.86 22.81 4.83
C LYS A 241 -17.88 23.77 4.20
N CYS A 242 -18.38 24.74 4.96
CA CYS A 242 -19.35 25.72 4.49
C CYS A 242 -18.83 26.56 3.31
N SER A 243 -17.51 26.77 3.22
CA SER A 243 -16.90 27.57 2.14
C SER A 243 -16.80 26.80 0.81
N ILE A 244 -16.79 25.48 0.86
CA ILE A 244 -16.64 24.59 -0.31
C ILE A 244 -17.99 24.00 -0.74
N GLU A 245 -18.88 23.76 0.22
CA GLU A 245 -20.20 23.20 -0.01
C GLU A 245 -21.05 24.12 -0.91
N LYS A 246 -21.69 23.52 -1.91
CA LYS A 246 -22.59 24.24 -2.80
C LYS A 246 -23.87 24.58 -2.03
N VAL A 247 -24.06 25.85 -1.74
CA VAL A 247 -25.29 26.37 -1.14
C VAL A 247 -26.25 26.84 -2.25
N VAL A 248 -27.53 26.47 -2.16
CA VAL A 248 -28.57 26.97 -3.08
C VAL A 248 -29.36 28.11 -2.46
N LEU A 249 -29.89 29.02 -3.28
CA LEU A 249 -30.65 30.19 -2.80
C LEU A 249 -31.82 29.80 -1.88
N GLY A 250 -32.45 28.64 -2.14
CA GLY A 250 -33.55 28.13 -1.31
C GLY A 250 -33.14 27.71 0.11
N GLU A 251 -31.86 27.43 0.37
CA GLU A 251 -31.38 27.11 1.73
C GLU A 251 -31.16 28.38 2.56
N VAL A 252 -30.86 29.49 1.88
CA VAL A 252 -30.52 30.79 2.48
C VAL A 252 -31.73 31.73 2.60
N ALA A 253 -32.67 31.65 1.65
CA ALA A 253 -33.86 32.49 1.63
C ALA A 253 -34.89 32.03 2.69
N ALA A 254 -35.39 32.98 3.49
CA ALA A 254 -36.54 32.79 4.35
C ALA A 254 -37.83 32.67 3.53
N ALA A 255 -37.97 33.52 2.50
CA ALA A 255 -39.10 33.50 1.59
C ALA A 255 -38.72 34.11 0.23
N ILE A 256 -39.32 33.57 -0.83
CA ILE A 256 -39.28 34.15 -2.18
C ILE A 256 -40.71 34.52 -2.55
N LYS A 257 -40.98 35.82 -2.65
CA LYS A 257 -42.33 36.36 -2.89
C LYS A 257 -42.38 37.04 -4.25
N ILE A 258 -43.49 36.87 -4.96
CA ILE A 258 -43.76 37.59 -6.21
C ILE A 258 -44.72 38.72 -5.86
N VAL A 259 -44.28 39.96 -6.06
CA VAL A 259 -45.09 41.15 -5.79
C VAL A 259 -45.54 41.75 -7.12
N LEU A 260 -46.81 41.57 -7.43
CA LEU A 260 -47.44 42.09 -8.64
C LEU A 260 -48.09 43.44 -8.33
N ARG A 261 -47.38 44.54 -8.59
CA ARG A 261 -47.96 45.89 -8.59
C ARG A 261 -48.20 46.33 -10.03
N SER A 262 -49.26 47.13 -10.26
CA SER A 262 -49.72 47.53 -11.60
C SER A 262 -48.66 48.22 -12.47
N ASN A 263 -47.59 48.76 -11.88
CA ASN A 263 -46.54 49.47 -12.60
C ASN A 263 -45.22 48.68 -12.74
N GLN A 264 -44.89 47.78 -11.80
CA GLN A 264 -43.64 47.00 -11.82
C GLN A 264 -43.81 45.67 -11.04
N PRO A 265 -43.96 44.52 -11.74
CA PRO A 265 -43.88 43.22 -11.11
C PRO A 265 -42.41 42.92 -10.74
N HIS A 266 -42.17 42.59 -9.47
CA HIS A 266 -40.81 42.26 -9.00
C HIS A 266 -40.83 41.04 -8.07
N LEU A 267 -39.69 40.36 -8.01
CA LEU A 267 -39.46 39.20 -7.15
C LEU A 267 -38.66 39.65 -5.93
N VAL A 268 -39.21 39.44 -4.73
CA VAL A 268 -38.58 39.79 -3.46
C VAL A 268 -38.03 38.52 -2.84
N VAL A 269 -36.71 38.49 -2.61
CA VAL A 269 -36.03 37.43 -1.87
C VAL A 269 -35.70 37.97 -0.48
N GLU A 270 -36.37 37.43 0.54
CA GLU A 270 -36.07 37.72 1.94
C GLU A 270 -35.01 36.72 2.41
N LEU A 271 -33.82 37.20 2.77
CA LEU A 271 -32.73 36.37 3.28
C LEU A 271 -32.86 36.17 4.79
N ASP A 272 -32.59 34.95 5.26
CA ASP A 272 -32.52 34.65 6.69
C ASP A 272 -31.12 35.01 7.22
N MET A 273 -31.04 36.11 7.97
CA MET A 273 -29.77 36.59 8.53
C MET A 273 -29.15 35.60 9.53
N GLN A 274 -29.96 34.79 10.23
CA GLN A 274 -29.44 33.81 11.19
C GLN A 274 -28.86 32.57 10.51
N ARG A 275 -29.37 32.20 9.32
CA ARG A 275 -28.80 31.11 8.51
C ARG A 275 -27.55 31.55 7.77
N THR A 276 -27.55 32.77 7.25
CA THR A 276 -26.37 33.34 6.54
C THR A 276 -25.18 33.51 7.45
N GLU A 277 -25.35 33.82 8.74
CA GLU A 277 -24.24 33.88 9.72
C GLU A 277 -23.43 32.58 9.82
N ARG A 278 -24.02 31.42 9.47
CA ARG A 278 -23.31 30.13 9.44
C ARG A 278 -22.38 29.98 8.23
N TYR A 279 -22.64 30.73 7.17
CA TYR A 279 -21.87 30.71 5.94
C TYR A 279 -21.03 31.98 5.85
N MET A 280 -19.71 31.86 6.01
CA MET A 280 -18.85 33.02 5.85
C MET A 280 -18.90 33.55 4.41
N GLY A 281 -19.16 34.86 4.26
CA GLY A 281 -19.06 35.55 2.97
C GLY A 281 -20.35 35.62 2.15
N ILE A 282 -21.51 35.23 2.69
CA ILE A 282 -22.81 35.44 2.04
C ILE A 282 -23.48 36.70 2.60
N SER A 283 -23.44 37.80 1.83
CA SER A 283 -24.23 39.02 2.04
C SER A 283 -25.29 39.21 0.95
N SER A 284 -26.24 40.13 1.16
CA SER A 284 -27.20 40.57 0.15
C SER A 284 -26.53 40.89 -1.20
N ASP A 285 -25.37 41.55 -1.13
CA ASP A 285 -24.65 42.04 -2.30
C ASP A 285 -23.98 40.88 -3.05
N THR A 286 -23.41 39.91 -2.32
CA THR A 286 -22.84 38.70 -2.94
C THR A 286 -23.91 37.84 -3.61
N VAL A 287 -25.12 37.75 -3.02
CA VAL A 287 -26.25 37.04 -3.61
C VAL A 287 -26.73 37.77 -4.86
N GLN A 288 -26.84 39.09 -4.82
CA GLN A 288 -27.18 39.91 -5.98
C GLN A 288 -26.19 39.70 -7.13
N LEU A 289 -24.87 39.78 -6.86
CA LEU A 289 -23.82 39.53 -7.85
C LEU A 289 -23.89 38.11 -8.42
N SER A 290 -24.16 37.10 -7.57
CA SER A 290 -24.28 35.71 -8.00
C SER A 290 -25.49 35.50 -8.93
N ILE A 291 -26.62 36.18 -8.67
CA ILE A 291 -27.81 36.13 -9.51
C ILE A 291 -27.57 36.83 -10.85
N LEU A 292 -26.89 37.99 -10.84
CA LEU A 292 -26.57 38.74 -12.06
C LEU A 292 -25.59 37.98 -12.96
N ASN A 293 -24.63 37.27 -12.37
CA ASN A 293 -23.64 36.47 -13.10
C ASN A 293 -24.18 35.13 -13.61
N ASP A 294 -25.38 34.70 -13.19
CA ASP A 294 -25.93 33.43 -13.66
C ASP A 294 -26.33 33.53 -15.15
N PRO A 295 -25.71 32.74 -16.04
CA PRO A 295 -25.92 32.83 -17.48
C PRO A 295 -27.35 32.50 -17.92
N LYS A 296 -28.14 31.84 -17.07
CA LYS A 296 -29.53 31.46 -17.37
C LYS A 296 -30.52 32.59 -17.08
N ILE A 297 -30.22 33.46 -16.12
CA ILE A 297 -31.20 34.42 -15.59
C ILE A 297 -31.19 35.74 -16.41
N LYS A 298 -30.11 36.02 -17.18
CA LYS A 298 -30.02 37.14 -18.15
C LYS A 298 -30.56 38.48 -17.63
N LEU A 299 -30.33 38.77 -16.35
CA LEU A 299 -30.68 40.05 -15.74
C LEU A 299 -29.57 41.07 -16.00
N LYS A 300 -29.95 42.34 -16.15
CA LYS A 300 -29.02 43.48 -16.18
C LYS A 300 -29.13 44.20 -14.85
N SER A 301 -28.02 44.72 -14.31
CA SER A 301 -28.12 45.56 -13.11
C SER A 301 -28.84 46.85 -13.47
N GLU A 302 -29.85 47.21 -12.70
CA GLU A 302 -30.35 48.58 -12.68
C GLU A 302 -29.33 49.41 -11.88
N VAL A 303 -28.85 50.49 -12.49
CA VAL A 303 -27.96 51.49 -11.87
C VAL A 303 -28.78 52.42 -11.00
#